data_AF-A0A2T0U0Z0-F1
#
_entry.id   AF-A0A2T0U0Z0-F1
#
_cell.length_a   1.000
_cell.length_b   1.000
_cell.length_c   1.000
_cell.angle_alpha   90.00
_cell.angle_beta   90.00
_cell.angle_gamma   90.00
#
_symmetry.space_group_name_H-M   'P 1'
#
loop_
_entity.id
_entity.type
_entity.pdbx_description
1 polymer ?
#
loop_
_entity_poly.entity_id
_entity_poly.type
_entity_poly.pdbx_seq_one_letter_code
_entity_poly.pdbx_strand_id
1 'polypeptide(L)'
;MEQLNLEQQRNTVCVLTVAHNDYDQHGDYLVAVFFQKPTRQELLKTLYGGKGINKEYYPNQHKLVGHILTGGGRTEEMEYQWYYLRELRHAEVYTGYNPY
;
A
#
# COMPACT_ATOMS: atom_id res chain seq x y z
N MET A 1 1.62 38.50 -11.17
CA MET A 1 1.65 37.24 -11.92
C MET A 1 2.69 36.32 -11.29
N GLU A 2 2.36 35.67 -10.17
CA GLU A 2 3.34 34.79 -9.47
C GLU A 2 2.68 33.67 -8.64
N GLN A 3 1.36 33.50 -8.72
CA GLN A 3 0.62 32.47 -7.97
C GLN A 3 0.30 31.21 -8.78
N LEU A 4 0.66 31.18 -10.07
CA LEU A 4 0.30 30.09 -10.99
C LEU A 4 1.28 28.89 -10.96
N ASN A 5 2.21 28.83 -10.00
CA ASN A 5 3.30 27.84 -10.00
C ASN A 5 3.41 26.97 -8.73
N LEU A 6 2.42 27.06 -7.82
CA LEU A 6 2.31 26.16 -6.67
C LEU A 6 1.17 25.13 -6.82
N GLU A 7 0.18 25.36 -7.68
CA GLU A 7 -0.90 24.38 -7.93
C GLU A 7 -0.48 23.20 -8.84
N GLN A 8 0.66 23.32 -9.51
CA GLN A 8 1.38 22.19 -10.11
C GLN A 8 2.17 21.36 -9.07
N GLN A 9 2.10 21.71 -7.77
CA GLN A 9 2.71 20.94 -6.70
C GLN A 9 1.87 19.71 -6.35
N ARG A 10 2.23 18.60 -7.01
CA ARG A 10 2.08 17.21 -6.53
C ARG A 10 0.66 16.74 -6.25
N ASN A 11 -0.12 16.56 -7.32
CA ASN A 11 -1.32 15.73 -7.29
C ASN A 11 -0.95 14.23 -7.32
N THR A 12 -0.17 13.77 -6.33
CA THR A 12 0.21 12.37 -6.19
C THR A 12 -0.46 11.77 -4.97
N VAL A 13 -1.01 10.57 -5.08
CA VAL A 13 -1.56 9.81 -3.96
C VAL A 13 -0.81 8.51 -3.81
N CYS A 14 -0.64 8.04 -2.58
CA CYS A 14 -0.11 6.71 -2.31
C CYS A 14 -1.26 5.72 -2.12
N VAL A 15 -1.31 4.69 -2.95
CA VAL A 15 -2.33 3.64 -2.89
C VAL A 15 -1.70 2.38 -2.31
N LEU A 16 -2.30 1.88 -1.23
CA LEU A 16 -1.97 0.59 -0.63
C LEU A 16 -2.98 -0.45 -1.14
N THR A 17 -2.46 -1.51 -1.74
CA THR A 17 -3.24 -2.65 -2.22
C THR A 17 -2.72 -3.94 -1.62
N VAL A 18 -3.56 -4.98 -1.59
CA VAL A 18 -3.20 -6.34 -1.19
C VAL A 18 -3.64 -7.34 -2.23
N ALA A 19 -2.74 -8.25 -2.61
CA ALA A 19 -3.05 -9.41 -3.45
C ALA A 19 -3.07 -10.67 -2.58
N HIS A 20 -3.97 -11.60 -2.90
CA HIS A 20 -4.08 -12.89 -2.21
C HIS A 20 -3.83 -14.02 -3.22
N ASN A 21 -2.93 -14.93 -2.87
CA ASN A 21 -2.65 -16.13 -3.66
C ASN A 21 -3.09 -17.37 -2.88
N ASP A 22 -4.40 -17.57 -2.74
CA ASP A 22 -4.98 -18.70 -2.01
C ASP A 22 -5.49 -19.77 -2.99
N TYR A 23 -4.60 -20.24 -3.87
CA TYR A 23 -4.87 -21.24 -4.92
C TYR A 23 -5.93 -20.84 -5.98
N ASP A 24 -6.58 -19.70 -5.80
CA ASP A 24 -7.31 -18.92 -6.79
C ASP A 24 -6.74 -17.49 -6.73
N GLN A 25 -6.13 -17.02 -7.81
CA GLN A 25 -5.45 -15.72 -7.80
C GLN A 25 -6.50 -14.61 -7.75
N HIS A 26 -6.69 -14.04 -6.57
CA HIS A 26 -7.50 -12.85 -6.43
C HIS A 26 -6.66 -11.63 -6.82
N GLY A 27 -7.22 -10.76 -7.66
CA GLY A 27 -6.59 -9.50 -8.05
C GLY A 27 -6.32 -8.58 -6.86
N ASP A 28 -5.68 -7.45 -7.14
CA ASP A 28 -5.34 -6.46 -6.12
C ASP A 28 -6.59 -5.84 -5.48
N TYR A 29 -6.75 -5.98 -4.17
CA TYR A 29 -7.78 -5.30 -3.39
C TYR A 29 -7.26 -3.99 -2.82
N LEU A 30 -8.09 -2.94 -2.89
CA LEU A 30 -7.78 -1.65 -2.27
C LEU A 30 -7.81 -1.76 -0.74
N VAL A 31 -6.71 -1.39 -0.10
CA VAL A 31 -6.61 -1.32 1.37
C VAL A 31 -6.80 0.11 1.86
N ALA A 32 -6.04 1.06 1.29
CA ALA A 32 -6.09 2.47 1.70
C ALA A 32 -5.51 3.39 0.63
N VAL A 33 -5.92 4.67 0.68
CA VAL A 33 -5.34 5.76 -0.11
C VAL A 33 -4.84 6.84 0.84
N PHE A 34 -3.64 7.35 0.58
CA PHE A 34 -3.01 8.42 1.35
C PHE A 34 -2.68 9.58 0.40
N PHE A 35 -2.94 10.81 0.82
CA PHE A 35 -2.61 12.01 0.03
C PHE A 35 -1.10 12.28 -0.03
N GLN A 36 -0.33 11.65 0.85
CA GLN A 36 1.13 11.72 0.91
C GLN A 36 1.65 10.34 1.27
N LYS A 37 2.96 10.12 1.15
CA LYS A 37 3.58 8.87 1.59
C LYS A 37 3.23 8.65 3.07
N PRO A 38 2.56 7.53 3.42
CA PRO A 38 2.11 7.32 4.79
C PRO A 38 3.29 7.18 5.74
N THR A 39 3.09 7.61 6.97
CA THR A 39 4.01 7.36 8.08
C THR A 39 3.92 5.92 8.57
N ARG A 40 4.94 5.48 9.31
CA ARG A 40 4.92 4.16 9.99
C ARG A 40 3.70 4.01 10.91
N GLN A 41 3.31 5.06 11.62
CA GLN A 41 2.17 5.03 12.54
C GLN A 41 0.83 4.91 11.81
N GLU A 42 0.66 5.63 10.70
CA GLU A 42 -0.53 5.50 9.86
C GLU A 42 -0.67 4.09 9.29
N LEU A 43 0.42 3.50 8.77
CA LEU A 43 0.38 2.12 8.30
C LEU A 43 0.10 1.12 9.42
N LEU A 44 0.69 1.30 10.61
CA LEU A 44 0.36 0.45 11.76
C LEU A 44 -1.13 0.54 12.11
N LYS A 45 -1.70 1.74 12.11
CA LYS A 45 -3.12 1.95 12.39
C LYS A 45 -4.01 1.35 11.29
N THR A 46 -3.69 1.58 10.01
CA THR A 46 -4.43 1.04 8.87
C THR A 46 -4.42 -0.48 8.88
N LEU A 47 -3.27 -1.09 9.15
CA LEU A 47 -3.12 -2.54 9.11
C LEU A 47 -3.56 -3.25 10.38
N TYR A 48 -3.47 -2.62 11.56
CA TYR A 48 -3.68 -3.33 12.84
C TYR A 48 -4.67 -2.65 13.80
N GLY A 49 -5.26 -1.52 13.41
CA GLY A 49 -6.16 -0.73 14.27
C GLY A 49 -7.64 -1.15 14.23
N GLY A 50 -8.01 -2.15 13.42
CA GLY A 50 -9.41 -2.60 13.24
C GLY A 50 -9.49 -4.06 12.73
N LYS A 51 -10.38 -4.35 11.77
CA LYS A 51 -10.47 -5.66 11.07
C LYS A 51 -9.34 -5.88 10.04
N GLY A 52 -8.17 -5.28 10.29
CA GLY A 52 -7.02 -5.44 9.42
C GLY A 52 -6.35 -6.79 9.65
N ILE A 53 -5.03 -6.79 9.62
CA ILE A 53 -4.18 -7.93 9.88
C ILE A 53 -4.33 -8.39 11.34
N ASN A 54 -4.65 -9.67 11.53
CA ASN A 54 -4.61 -10.29 12.85
C ASN A 54 -3.15 -10.40 13.31
N LYS A 55 -2.86 -9.81 14.49
CA LYS A 55 -1.52 -9.80 15.10
C LYS A 55 -1.00 -11.19 15.43
N GLU A 56 -1.89 -12.16 15.66
CA GLU A 56 -1.53 -13.55 15.93
C GLU A 56 -0.89 -14.22 14.71
N TYR A 57 -1.37 -13.90 13.50
CA TYR A 57 -0.81 -14.43 12.27
C TYR A 57 0.44 -13.66 11.82
N TYR A 58 0.59 -12.39 12.24
CA TYR A 58 1.69 -11.52 11.83
C TYR A 58 2.24 -10.72 13.01
N PRO A 59 3.07 -11.36 13.86
CA PRO A 59 3.54 -10.75 15.09
C PRO A 59 4.56 -9.62 14.83
N ASN A 60 5.30 -9.64 13.71
CA ASN A 60 6.33 -8.66 13.42
C ASN A 60 5.81 -7.46 12.60
N GLN A 61 4.93 -6.69 13.23
CA GLN A 61 4.27 -5.53 12.60
C GLN A 61 5.25 -4.52 12.01
N HIS A 62 6.38 -4.30 12.69
CA HIS A 62 7.37 -3.32 12.28
C HIS A 62 8.14 -3.71 11.03
N LYS A 63 8.35 -5.02 10.80
CA LYS A 63 9.00 -5.54 9.59
C LYS A 63 8.09 -5.37 8.38
N LEU A 64 6.82 -5.78 8.49
CA LEU A 64 5.85 -5.60 7.40
C LEU A 64 5.66 -4.13 7.04
N VAL A 65 5.45 -3.26 8.04
CA VAL A 65 5.28 -1.83 7.77
C VAL A 65 6.54 -1.22 7.15
N GLY A 66 7.73 -1.62 7.61
CA GLY A 66 8.99 -1.21 6.99
C GLY A 66 9.07 -1.62 5.52
N HIS A 67 8.69 -2.86 5.22
CA HIS A 67 8.67 -3.39 3.86
C HIS A 67 7.67 -2.66 2.94
N ILE A 68 6.47 -2.34 3.45
CA ILE A 68 5.46 -1.57 2.70
C ILE A 68 5.96 -0.15 2.39
N LEU A 69 6.64 0.51 3.33
CA LEU A 69 7.21 1.84 3.11
C LEU A 69 8.29 1.89 2.03
N THR A 70 8.92 0.74 1.72
CA THR A 70 9.90 0.60 0.64
C THR A 70 9.27 0.19 -0.71
N GLY A 71 7.93 0.11 -0.78
CA GLY A 71 7.18 -0.26 -2.00
C GLY A 71 6.35 -1.53 -1.84
N GLY A 72 6.64 -2.35 -0.82
CA GLY A 72 5.94 -3.58 -0.55
C GLY A 72 6.41 -4.77 -1.40
N GLY A 73 5.51 -5.75 -1.60
CA GLY A 73 5.77 -7.02 -2.25
C GLY A 73 5.47 -8.21 -1.34
N ARG A 74 6.06 -9.35 -1.70
CA ARG A 74 6.00 -10.59 -0.91
C ARG A 74 6.99 -10.53 0.23
N THR A 75 6.55 -10.96 1.41
CA THR A 75 7.43 -11.20 2.55
C THR A 75 7.49 -12.69 2.87
N GLU A 76 8.56 -13.13 3.53
CA GLU A 76 8.69 -14.51 4.03
C GLU A 76 7.59 -14.87 5.05
N GLU A 77 7.06 -13.89 5.76
CA GLU A 77 6.02 -14.08 6.77
C GLU A 77 4.62 -14.20 6.15
N MET A 78 4.44 -13.68 4.93
CA MET A 78 3.16 -13.66 4.21
C MET A 78 3.28 -14.43 2.90
N GLU A 79 3.23 -15.76 3.01
CA GLU A 79 3.38 -16.64 1.84
C GLU A 79 2.32 -16.38 0.76
N TYR A 80 1.08 -16.12 1.18
CA TYR A 80 -0.10 -16.00 0.32
C TYR A 80 -0.66 -14.57 0.24
N GLN A 81 0.04 -13.57 0.77
CA GLN A 81 -0.43 -12.17 0.76
C GLN A 81 0.70 -11.21 0.40
N TRP A 82 0.44 -10.29 -0.52
CA TRP A 82 1.42 -9.29 -0.96
C TRP A 82 0.82 -7.90 -0.86
N TYR A 83 1.50 -7.01 -0.15
CA TYR A 83 1.05 -5.61 -0.01
C TYR A 83 1.87 -4.73 -0.92
N TYR A 84 1.24 -3.87 -1.71
CA TYR A 84 1.96 -2.92 -2.58
C TYR A 84 1.58 -1.50 -2.22
N LEU A 85 2.59 -0.65 -2.00
CA LEU A 85 2.42 0.79 -1.82
C LEU A 85 2.95 1.50 -3.06
N ARG A 86 2.04 2.09 -3.85
CA ARG A 86 2.37 2.75 -5.12
C ARG A 86 2.02 4.23 -5.05
N GLU A 87 2.88 5.07 -5.59
CA GLU A 87 2.58 6.48 -5.81
C GLU A 87 1.94 6.62 -7.20
N LEU A 88 0.73 7.14 -7.25
CA LEU A 88 -0.01 7.43 -8.48
C LEU A 88 -0.07 8.93 -8.69
N ARG A 89 0.20 9.37 -9.92
CA ARG A 89 0.03 10.76 -10.34
C ARG A 89 -1.42 11.02 -10.75
N HIS A 90 -1.81 12.28 -10.78
CA HIS A 90 -3.09 12.69 -11.33
C HIS A 90 -3.28 12.14 -12.75
N ALA A 91 -4.49 11.63 -13.02
CA ALA A 91 -4.85 10.96 -14.27
C ALA A 91 -4.07 9.66 -14.58
N GLU A 92 -3.25 9.15 -13.65
CA GLU A 92 -2.67 7.82 -13.75
C GLU A 92 -3.70 6.76 -13.35
N VAL A 93 -3.88 5.77 -14.20
CA VAL A 93 -4.76 4.64 -13.93
C VAL A 93 -3.95 3.57 -13.20
N TYR A 94 -4.45 3.12 -12.05
CA TYR A 94 -3.91 1.93 -11.41
C TYR A 94 -4.10 0.73 -12.34
N THR A 95 -2.99 0.21 -12.84
CA THR A 95 -2.95 -1.10 -13.47
C THR A 95 -2.39 -2.05 -12.42
N GLY A 96 -3.18 -3.06 -12.03
CA GLY A 96 -2.76 -4.05 -11.05
C GLY A 96 -1.46 -4.73 -11.45
N TYR A 97 -0.79 -5.38 -10.49
CA TYR A 97 0.40 -6.14 -10.81
C TYR A 97 0.01 -7.35 -11.68
N ASN A 98 0.37 -7.32 -12.96
CA ASN A 98 0.25 -8.46 -13.86
C ASN A 98 1.64 -9.15 -13.96
N PRO A 99 1.84 -10.32 -13.34
CA PRO A 99 3.12 -11.04 -13.41
C PRO A 99 3.35 -11.81 -14.72
N TYR A 100 2.40 -11.74 -15.68
CA TYR A 100 2.47 -12.42 -16.97
C TYR A 100 3.02 -11.54 -18.08
#